data_AF-A0A3B9AMX6-F1
#
_entry.id   AF-A0A3B9AMX6-F1
#
_cell.length_a   1.000
_cell.length_b   1.000
_cell.length_c   1.000
_cell.angle_alpha   90.00
_cell.angle_beta   90.00
_cell.angle_gamma   90.00
#
_symmetry.space_group_name_H-M   'P 1'
#
loop_
_entity.id
_entity.type
_entity.pdbx_description
1 polymer ?
#
loop_
_entity_poly.entity_id
_entity_poly.type
_entity_poly.pdbx_seq_one_letter_code
_entity_poly.pdbx_strand_id
1 'polypeptide(L)'
;MGVSSCGQNPPPESRTDKLAKSLCQCTSELLVLNQKAQSSPDSLAFQQIEQAFNKAKACSQALGIKKEEQPVLETSLQSFCPDLMQYPELIQELTSQ
;
A
#
# COMPACT_ATOMS: atom_id res chain seq x y z
N MET A 1 6.65 -47.23 9.29
CA MET A 1 6.78 -46.54 10.59
C MET A 1 7.75 -45.37 10.36
N GLY A 2 7.46 -44.09 10.50
CA GLY A 2 6.23 -43.35 10.78
C GLY A 2 6.32 -42.00 10.07
N VAL A 3 5.14 -41.47 9.73
CA VAL A 3 4.94 -40.15 9.12
C VAL A 3 5.25 -39.05 10.13
N SER A 4 5.85 -37.94 9.67
CA SER A 4 5.72 -36.61 10.27
C SER A 4 6.33 -35.57 9.34
N SER A 5 5.59 -35.24 8.28
CA SER A 5 5.74 -33.96 7.59
C SER A 5 5.42 -32.87 8.60
N CYS A 6 6.43 -32.28 9.24
CA CYS A 6 6.25 -31.04 9.99
C CYS A 6 5.67 -30.01 9.03
N GLY A 7 4.39 -29.69 9.25
CA GLY A 7 3.60 -28.82 8.40
C GLY A 7 4.30 -27.49 8.22
N GLN A 8 4.68 -27.23 6.97
CA GLN A 8 5.04 -25.91 6.48
C GLN A 8 3.76 -25.04 6.47
N ASN A 9 3.30 -24.64 7.65
CA ASN A 9 2.48 -23.45 7.71
C ASN A 9 3.45 -22.28 7.60
N PRO A 10 3.35 -21.41 6.57
CA PRO A 10 4.10 -20.17 6.59
C PRO A 10 3.80 -19.46 7.92
N PRO A 11 4.79 -18.80 8.53
CA PRO A 11 4.56 -18.06 9.77
C PRO A 11 3.33 -17.16 9.57
N PRO A 12 2.45 -17.06 10.59
CA PRO A 12 1.25 -16.24 10.47
C PRO A 12 1.67 -14.84 10.06
N GLU A 13 1.08 -14.36 8.95
CA GLU A 13 1.40 -13.07 8.38
C GLU A 13 1.32 -11.97 9.45
N SER A 14 2.39 -11.19 9.56
CA SER A 14 2.45 -10.14 10.57
C SER A 14 1.39 -9.08 10.30
N ARG A 15 0.96 -8.37 11.35
CA ARG A 15 0.00 -7.27 11.20
C ARG A 15 0.48 -6.23 10.18
N THR A 16 1.77 -5.90 10.20
CA THR A 16 2.41 -4.96 9.28
C THR A 16 2.41 -5.44 7.85
N ASP A 17 2.53 -6.75 7.60
CA ASP A 17 2.41 -7.31 6.24
C ASP A 17 0.98 -7.19 5.71
N LYS A 18 -0.03 -7.43 6.57
CA LYS A 18 -1.45 -7.21 6.23
C LYS A 18 -1.73 -5.75 5.91
N LEU A 19 -1.19 -4.84 6.72
CA LEU A 19 -1.32 -3.40 6.51
C LEU A 19 -0.63 -2.97 5.21
N ALA A 20 0.57 -3.48 4.92
CA ALA A 20 1.29 -3.19 3.67
C ALA A 20 0.50 -3.63 2.44
N LYS A 21 -0.05 -4.85 2.46
CA LYS A 21 -0.92 -5.35 1.38
C LYS A 21 -2.18 -4.52 1.22
N SER A 22 -2.83 -4.18 2.33
CA SER A 22 -4.06 -3.38 2.30
C SER A 22 -3.81 -1.96 1.81
N LEU A 23 -2.72 -1.32 2.24
CA LEU A 23 -2.31 0.00 1.76
C LEU A 23 -1.99 -0.04 0.27
N CYS A 24 -1.34 -1.11 -0.21
CA CYS A 24 -1.10 -1.30 -1.64
C CYS A 24 -2.41 -1.38 -2.44
N GLN A 25 -3.40 -2.08 -1.92
CA GLN A 25 -4.71 -2.16 -2.55
C GLN A 25 -5.40 -0.78 -2.58
N CYS A 26 -5.35 -0.03 -1.47
CA CYS A 26 -5.90 1.33 -1.38
C CYS A 26 -5.30 2.28 -2.44
N THR A 27 -4.02 2.11 -2.80
CA THR A 27 -3.30 3.03 -3.71
C THR A 27 -3.19 2.55 -5.14
N SER A 28 -3.57 1.31 -5.45
CA SER A 28 -3.42 0.70 -6.77
C SER A 28 -4.01 1.54 -7.92
N GLU A 29 -5.25 2.04 -7.77
CA GLU A 29 -5.90 2.90 -8.76
C GLU A 29 -5.15 4.23 -8.95
N LEU A 30 -4.72 4.84 -7.85
CA LEU A 30 -3.96 6.09 -7.86
C LEU A 30 -2.61 5.93 -8.59
N LEU A 31 -1.88 4.84 -8.33
CA LEU A 31 -0.60 4.57 -8.98
C LEU A 31 -0.77 4.37 -10.49
N VAL A 32 -1.79 3.63 -10.90
CA VAL A 32 -2.11 3.42 -12.33
C VAL A 32 -2.46 4.74 -13.01
N LEU A 33 -3.28 5.58 -12.37
CA LEU A 33 -3.65 6.89 -12.92
C LEU A 33 -2.46 7.84 -13.00
N ASN A 34 -1.58 7.84 -11.99
CA ASN A 34 -0.35 8.63 -12.01
C ASN A 34 0.60 8.21 -13.15
N GLN A 35 0.80 6.90 -13.38
CA GLN A 35 1.61 6.43 -14.51
C GLN A 35 1.00 6.81 -15.87
N LYS A 36 -0.33 6.73 -16.01
CA LYS A 36 -1.04 7.16 -17.22
C LYS A 36 -0.89 8.66 -17.46
N ALA A 37 -1.01 9.48 -16.41
CA ALA A 37 -0.87 10.92 -16.51
C ALA A 37 0.54 11.37 -16.92
N GLN A 38 1.57 10.64 -16.50
CA GLN A 38 2.94 10.85 -17.00
C GLN A 38 3.07 10.60 -18.51
N SER A 39 2.25 9.71 -19.07
CA SER A 39 2.24 9.38 -20.49
C SER A 39 1.32 10.27 -21.33
N SER A 40 0.29 10.88 -20.74
CA SER A 40 -0.63 11.82 -21.38
C SER A 40 -1.23 12.79 -20.36
N PRO A 41 -0.70 14.03 -20.24
CA PRO A 41 -1.17 15.01 -19.27
C PRO A 41 -2.45 15.71 -19.75
N ASP A 42 -3.57 14.98 -19.74
CA ASP A 42 -4.90 15.53 -20.00
C ASP A 42 -5.53 16.11 -18.73
N SER A 43 -6.28 17.21 -18.85
CA SER A 43 -6.98 17.84 -17.71
C SER A 43 -7.97 16.90 -17.02
N LEU A 44 -8.56 15.96 -17.78
CA LEU A 44 -9.48 14.94 -17.27
C LEU A 44 -8.78 13.88 -16.41
N ALA A 45 -7.47 13.67 -16.62
CA ALA A 45 -6.66 12.77 -15.80
C ALA A 45 -6.43 13.35 -14.40
N PHE A 46 -6.23 14.66 -14.28
CA PHE A 46 -6.03 15.32 -12.97
C PHE A 46 -7.23 15.14 -12.04
N GLN A 47 -8.46 15.30 -12.53
CA GLN A 47 -9.67 15.09 -11.72
C GLN A 47 -9.80 13.63 -11.26
N GLN A 48 -9.44 12.67 -12.10
CA GLN A 48 -9.47 11.25 -11.74
C GLN A 48 -8.41 10.90 -10.70
N ILE A 49 -7.20 11.48 -10.82
CA ILE A 49 -6.11 11.32 -9.85
C ILE A 49 -6.51 11.90 -8.50
N GLU A 50 -7.12 13.09 -8.46
CA GLU A 50 -7.60 13.70 -7.21
C GLU A 50 -8.66 12.83 -6.52
N GLN A 51 -9.62 12.30 -7.28
CA GLN A 51 -10.63 11.38 -6.73
C GLN A 51 -10.01 10.08 -6.21
N ALA A 52 -9.08 9.49 -6.97
CA ALA A 52 -8.38 8.28 -6.56
C ALA A 52 -7.51 8.52 -5.32
N PHE A 53 -6.87 9.69 -5.22
CA PHE A 53 -6.11 10.09 -4.03
C PHE A 53 -7.01 10.21 -2.81
N ASN A 54 -8.14 10.90 -2.91
CA ASN A 54 -9.08 11.04 -1.80
C ASN A 54 -9.63 9.68 -1.34
N LYS A 55 -9.92 8.77 -2.28
CA LYS A 55 -10.31 7.38 -1.96
C LYS A 55 -9.18 6.62 -1.26
N ALA A 56 -7.96 6.70 -1.78
CA ALA A 56 -6.79 6.05 -1.21
C ALA A 56 -6.52 6.54 0.22
N LYS A 57 -6.66 7.86 0.47
CA LYS A 57 -6.51 8.49 1.78
C LYS A 57 -7.58 8.03 2.78
N ALA A 58 -8.84 8.00 2.37
CA ALA A 58 -9.91 7.48 3.23
C ALA A 58 -9.70 5.98 3.55
N CYS A 59 -9.27 5.20 2.56
CA CYS A 59 -8.96 3.78 2.72
C CYS A 59 -7.77 3.56 3.67
N SER A 60 -6.68 4.31 3.51
CA SER A 60 -5.49 4.21 4.36
C SER A 60 -5.75 4.64 5.80
N GLN A 61 -6.56 5.68 6.02
CA GLN A 61 -7.00 6.09 7.35
C GLN A 61 -7.82 4.99 8.05
N ALA A 62 -8.71 4.31 7.32
CA ALA A 62 -9.50 3.21 7.86
C ALA A 62 -8.66 1.99 8.29
N LEU A 63 -7.42 1.86 7.80
CA LEU A 63 -6.50 0.81 8.24
C LEU A 63 -5.97 1.04 9.67
N GLY A 64 -6.07 2.27 10.19
CA GLY A 64 -5.63 2.60 11.55
C GLY A 64 -4.16 2.32 11.78
N ILE A 65 -3.32 2.64 10.79
CA ILE A 65 -1.85 2.50 10.87
C ILE A 65 -1.36 3.43 11.98
N LYS A 66 -0.66 2.86 12.96
CA LYS A 66 -0.06 3.64 14.04
C LYS A 66 1.32 4.17 13.62
N LYS A 67 1.72 5.29 14.21
CA LYS A 67 3.03 5.90 13.98
C LYS A 67 4.19 4.96 14.36
N GLU A 68 4.03 4.16 15.41
CA GLU A 68 5.04 3.15 15.79
C GLU A 68 5.19 2.00 14.78
N GLU A 69 4.17 1.75 13.95
CA GLU A 69 4.17 0.69 12.94
C GLU A 69 4.82 1.17 11.63
N GLN A 70 4.97 2.48 11.44
CA GLN A 70 5.43 3.11 10.19
C GLN A 70 6.78 2.60 9.66
N PRO A 71 7.87 2.49 10.46
CA PRO A 71 9.16 2.00 9.94
C PRO A 71 9.12 0.51 9.54
N VAL A 72 8.33 -0.30 10.26
CA VAL A 72 8.17 -1.72 9.93
C VAL A 72 7.25 -1.89 8.72
N LEU A 73 6.22 -1.04 8.62
CA LEU A 73 5.32 -0.98 7.48
C LEU A 73 6.07 -0.62 6.19
N GLU A 74 6.96 0.37 6.21
CA GLU A 74 7.82 0.72 5.06
C GLU A 74 8.68 -0.46 4.60
N THR A 75 9.21 -1.24 5.55
CA THR A 75 9.96 -2.46 5.24
C THR A 75 9.08 -3.51 4.56
N SER A 76 7.86 -3.74 5.08
CA SER A 76 6.89 -4.65 4.45
C SER A 76 6.43 -4.12 3.08
N LEU A 77 6.26 -2.81 2.90
CA LEU A 77 5.86 -2.19 1.64
C LEU A 77 6.89 -2.40 0.53
N GLN A 78 8.19 -2.44 0.84
CA GLN A 78 9.22 -2.79 -0.16
C GLN A 78 9.00 -4.18 -0.76
N SER A 79 8.46 -5.11 0.03
CA SER A 79 8.20 -6.49 -0.42
C SER A 79 6.85 -6.66 -1.12
N PHE A 80 5.82 -5.95 -0.67
CA PHE A 80 4.44 -6.14 -1.15
C PHE A 80 3.94 -5.06 -2.11
N CYS A 81 4.52 -3.87 -2.07
CA CYS A 81 4.11 -2.72 -2.87
C CYS A 81 5.30 -1.85 -3.28
N PRO A 82 6.26 -2.39 -4.06
CA PRO A 82 7.47 -1.66 -4.45
C PRO A 82 7.16 -0.40 -5.28
N ASP A 83 6.04 -0.37 -6.01
CA ASP A 83 5.61 0.80 -6.77
C ASP A 83 5.22 1.97 -5.86
N LEU A 84 4.55 1.68 -4.74
CA LEU A 84 4.20 2.72 -3.77
C LEU A 84 5.46 3.28 -3.08
N MET A 85 6.49 2.44 -2.88
CA MET A 85 7.79 2.87 -2.33
C MET A 85 8.54 3.86 -3.21
N GLN A 86 8.18 4.01 -4.48
CA GLN A 86 8.72 5.06 -5.35
C GLN A 86 8.19 6.46 -4.97
N TYR A 87 7.14 6.52 -4.14
CA TYR A 87 6.46 7.75 -3.74
C TYR A 87 6.42 7.89 -2.20
N PRO A 88 7.56 8.12 -1.54
CA PRO A 88 7.63 8.19 -0.07
C PRO A 88 6.76 9.31 0.52
N GLU A 89 6.63 10.44 -0.18
CA GLU A 89 5.75 11.54 0.26
C GLU A 89 4.26 11.15 0.23
N LEU A 90 3.86 10.32 -0.74
CA LEU A 90 2.50 9.78 -0.80
C LEU A 90 2.24 8.81 0.37
N ILE A 91 3.22 7.98 0.72
CA ILE A 91 3.11 7.09 1.89
C ILE A 91 2.94 7.93 3.16
N GLN A 92 3.73 8.98 3.34
CA GLN A 92 3.61 9.88 4.48
C GLN A 92 2.24 10.55 4.54
N GLU A 93 1.75 11.10 3.43
CA GLU A 93 0.45 11.77 3.39
C GLU A 93 -0.75 10.82 3.63
N LEU A 94 -0.65 9.56 3.16
CA LEU A 94 -1.67 8.55 3.37
C LEU A 94 -1.67 7.98 4.80
N THR A 95 -0.52 8.03 5.48
CA THR A 95 -0.35 7.49 6.83
C THR A 95 -0.22 8.56 7.91
N SER A 96 -0.19 9.84 7.53
CA SER A 96 -0.25 10.97 8.45
C SER A 96 -1.66 11.06 9.04
N GLN A 97 -1.76 10.70 10.31
CA GLN A 97 -2.93 10.91 11.16
C GLN A 97 -2.55 11.79 12.34
#